data_AF-A0A1J5QKL5-F1
#
_entry.id   AF-A0A1J5QKL5-F1
#
_cell.length_a   1.000
_cell.length_b   1.000
_cell.length_c   1.000
_cell.angle_alpha   90.00
_cell.angle_beta   90.00
_cell.angle_gamma   90.00
#
_symmetry.space_group_name_H-M   'P 1'
#
loop_
_entity.id
_entity.type
_entity.pdbx_description
1 polymer ?
#
loop_
_entity_poly.entity_id
_entity_poly.type
_entity_poly.pdbx_seq_one_letter_code
_entity_poly.pdbx_strand_id
1 'polypeptide(L)' 'MVSSANVLLLDEPTNNLDPASREEILAALRGYKGAVVLVSHDEGAVAALDPERVVLLPDGDEDLFGPDYLDLISLA' A
#
# COMPACT_ATOMS: atom_id res chain seq x y z
N MET A 1 0.48 -14.05 -20.38
CA MET A 1 1.60 -13.09 -20.27
C MET A 1 1.03 -11.87 -19.58
N VAL A 2 1.33 -11.70 -18.29
CA VAL A 2 0.88 -10.52 -17.54
C VAL A 2 1.56 -9.31 -18.18
N SER A 3 0.75 -8.32 -18.55
CA SER A 3 1.20 -7.05 -19.09
C SER A 3 2.40 -6.55 -18.31
N SER A 4 3.43 -6.05 -19.00
CA SER A 4 4.51 -5.26 -18.41
C SER A 4 3.94 -3.94 -17.91
N ALA A 5 3.06 -4.02 -16.92
CA ALA A 5 2.64 -2.88 -16.13
C ALA A 5 3.90 -2.39 -15.42
N ASN A 6 4.15 -1.10 -15.53
CA ASN A 6 5.20 -0.43 -14.76
C ASN A 6 4.66 0.13 -13.45
N VAL A 7 3.33 0.04 -13.26
CA VAL A 7 2.59 0.57 -12.12
C VAL A 7 1.48 -0.42 -11.75
N LEU A 8 1.41 -0.81 -10.49
CA LEU A 8 0.29 -1.55 -9.90
C LEU A 8 -0.55 -0.58 -9.07
N LEU A 9 -1.86 -0.53 -9.33
CA LEU A 9 -2.83 0.16 -8.48
C LEU A 9 -3.63 -0.90 -7.75
N LEU A 10 -3.60 -0.85 -6.43
CA LEU A 10 -4.25 -1.82 -5.56
C LEU A 10 -5.18 -1.09 -4.61
N ASP A 11 -6.45 -1.43 -4.68
CA ASP A 11 -7.48 -0.95 -3.77
C ASP A 11 -7.85 -2.09 -2.83
N GLU A 12 -7.53 -1.95 -1.55
CA GLU A 12 -7.81 -2.94 -0.52
C GLU A 12 -7.30 -4.38 -0.82
N PRO A 13 -6.03 -4.57 -1.24
CA PRO A 13 -5.55 -5.88 -1.69
C PRO A 13 -5.44 -6.92 -0.57
N THR A 14 -5.52 -6.52 0.69
CA THR A 14 -5.48 -7.40 1.85
C THR A 14 -6.87 -7.80 2.35
N ASN A 15 -7.93 -7.25 1.77
CA ASN A 15 -9.30 -7.56 2.16
C ASN A 15 -9.66 -9.00 1.74
N ASN A 16 -10.39 -9.73 2.59
CA ASN A 16 -10.76 -11.14 2.42
C ASN A 16 -9.60 -12.15 2.33
N LEU A 17 -8.37 -11.77 2.66
CA LEU A 17 -7.24 -12.69 2.73
C LEU A 17 -7.03 -13.20 4.16
N ASP A 18 -6.63 -14.46 4.28
CA ASP A 18 -6.09 -14.96 5.53
C ASP A 18 -4.72 -14.32 5.84
N PRO A 19 -4.30 -14.30 7.12
CA PRO A 19 -3.05 -13.64 7.52
C PRO A 19 -1.81 -14.13 6.75
N ALA A 20 -1.74 -15.42 6.41
CA ALA A 20 -0.58 -15.98 5.70
C ALA A 20 -0.56 -15.53 4.23
N SER A 21 -1.71 -15.58 3.55
CA SER A 21 -1.85 -15.08 2.17
C SER A 21 -1.55 -13.58 2.08
N ARG A 22 -1.95 -12.82 3.10
CA ARG A 22 -1.65 -11.39 3.17
C ARG A 22 -0.15 -11.12 3.25
N GLU A 23 0.58 -11.80 4.13
CA GLU A 23 2.03 -11.65 4.25
C GLU A 23 2.74 -11.99 2.93
N GLU A 24 2.30 -13.04 2.24
CA GLU A 24 2.88 -13.46 0.95
C GLU A 24 2.69 -12.39 -0.13
N ILE A 25 1.49 -11.79 -0.22
CA ILE A 25 1.22 -10.71 -1.18
C ILE A 25 2.05 -9.47 -0.84
N LEU A 26 2.10 -9.05 0.43
CA LEU A 26 2.87 -7.87 0.83
C LEU A 26 4.36 -8.07 0.53
N ALA A 27 4.90 -9.25 0.77
CA ALA A 27 6.28 -9.59 0.42
C ALA A 27 6.53 -9.53 -1.10
N ALA A 28 5.59 -10.04 -1.91
CA ALA A 28 5.68 -9.99 -3.37
C ALA A 28 5.62 -8.55 -3.90
N LEU A 29 4.75 -7.72 -3.33
CA LEU A 29 4.61 -6.30 -3.70
C LEU A 29 5.84 -5.49 -3.34
N ARG A 30 6.46 -5.75 -2.17
CA ARG A 30 7.73 -5.11 -1.77
C ARG A 30 8.87 -5.43 -2.74
N GLY A 31 8.86 -6.61 -3.36
CA GLY A 31 9.85 -7.02 -4.36
C GLY A 31 9.54 -6.57 -5.79
N TYR A 32 8.42 -5.88 -6.01
CA TYR A 32 8.00 -5.48 -7.34
C TYR A 32 8.90 -4.36 -7.89
N LYS A 33 9.41 -4.55 -9.11
CA LYS A 33 10.36 -3.62 -9.75
C LYS A 33 9.72 -2.38 -10.39
N GLY A 34 8.40 -2.24 -10.30
CA GLY A 34 7.65 -1.08 -10.77
C GLY A 34 7.12 -0.24 -9.61
N ALA A 35 6.32 0.77 -9.91
CA ALA A 35 5.64 1.54 -8.89
C ALA A 35 4.43 0.76 -8.35
N VAL A 36 4.18 0.86 -7.04
CA VAL A 36 2.97 0.34 -6.41
C VAL A 36 2.25 1.52 -5.79
N VAL A 37 0.99 1.70 -6.14
CA VAL A 37 0.06 2.61 -5.49
C VAL A 37 -0.94 1.75 -4.74
N LEU A 38 -0.95 1.90 -3.42
CA LEU A 38 -1.81 1.15 -2.53
C LEU A 38 -2.82 2.10 -1.88
N VAL A 39 -4.09 1.68 -1.86
CA VAL A 39 -5.13 2.23 -0.99
C VAL A 39 -5.49 1.14 0.02
N SER A 40 -5.38 1.44 1.30
CA SER A 40 -5.58 0.48 2.39
C SER A 40 -5.98 1.22 3.67
N HIS A 41 -6.98 0.71 4.37
CA HIS A 41 -7.32 1.11 5.75
C HIS A 41 -6.57 0.30 6.82
N ASP A 42 -5.65 -0.59 6.41
CA ASP A 42 -4.88 -1.43 7.32
C ASP A 42 -3.45 -0.90 7.53
N GLU A 43 -3.18 -0.41 8.74
CA GLU A 43 -1.88 0.08 9.19
C GLU A 43 -0.76 -0.96 9.01
N GLY A 44 -1.03 -2.23 9.31
CA GLY A 44 -0.04 -3.30 9.22
C GLY A 44 0.36 -3.58 7.77
N ALA A 45 -0.56 -3.37 6.81
CA ALA A 45 -0.28 -3.57 5.39
C ALA A 45 0.60 -2.44 4.86
N VAL A 46 0.28 -1.20 5.24
CA VAL A 46 1.06 -0.02 4.89
C VAL A 46 2.45 -0.08 5.51
N ALA A 47 2.56 -0.39 6.80
CA ALA A 47 3.85 -0.54 7.49
C ALA A 47 4.72 -1.66 6.90
N ALA A 48 4.11 -2.78 6.48
CA ALA A 48 4.85 -3.90 5.88
C ALA A 48 5.44 -3.57 4.50
N LEU A 49 4.78 -2.68 3.74
CA LEU A 49 5.24 -2.26 2.41
C LEU A 49 6.28 -1.15 2.46
N ASP A 50 6.38 -0.42 3.57
CA ASP A 50 7.37 0.65 3.77
C ASP A 50 7.35 1.67 2.62
N PRO A 51 6.21 2.34 2.38
CA PRO A 51 6.05 3.24 1.24
C PRO A 51 6.95 4.46 1.38
N GLU A 52 7.39 5.00 0.25
CA GLU A 52 8.23 6.21 0.22
C GLU A 52 7.40 7.50 0.29
N ARG A 53 6.14 7.45 -0.17
CA ARG A 53 5.27 8.62 -0.37
C ARG A 53 3.84 8.32 0.01
N VAL A 54 3.12 9.37 0.40
CA VAL A 54 1.68 9.37 0.67
C VAL A 54 1.01 10.44 -0.18
N VAL A 55 -0.24 10.19 -0.57
CA VAL A 55 -1.10 11.18 -1.24
C VAL A 55 -2.35 11.36 -0.39
N LEU A 56 -2.62 12.59 0.04
CA LEU A 56 -3.75 12.96 0.86
C LEU A 56 -4.93 13.38 -0.03
N LEU A 57 -6.08 12.72 0.16
CA LEU A 57 -7.32 13.03 -0.55
C LEU A 57 -8.29 13.78 0.39
N PRO A 58 -9.14 14.69 -0.14
CA PRO A 58 -9.44 14.90 -1.56
C PRO A 58 -8.52 15.87 -2.30
N ASP A 59 -7.67 16.62 -1.59
CA ASP A 59 -6.91 17.73 -2.17
C ASP A 59 -5.78 17.27 -3.12
N GLY A 60 -5.37 16.00 -3.01
CA GLY A 60 -4.33 15.40 -3.85
C GLY A 60 -2.92 15.82 -3.47
N ASP A 61 -2.73 16.27 -2.22
CA ASP A 61 -1.43 16.70 -1.71
C ASP A 61 -0.49 15.50 -1.56
N GLU A 62 0.69 15.56 -2.17
CA GLU A 62 1.73 14.54 -2.03
C GLU A 62 2.75 14.92 -0.94
N ASP A 63 3.14 13.94 -0.13
CA ASP A 63 4.23 14.09 0.85
C ASP A 63 5.08 12.83 0.92
N LEU A 64 6.24 12.94 1.56
CA LEU A 64 7.04 11.79 1.95
C LEU A 64 6.30 11.04 3.07
N PHE A 65 6.32 9.72 3.00
CA PHE A 65 5.71 8.92 4.04
C PHE A 65 6.50 9.06 5.35
N GLY A 66 5.76 9.25 6.44
CA GLY A 66 6.24 9.27 7.81
C GLY A 66 5.36 8.36 8.68
N PRO A 67 5.90 7.82 9.78
CA PRO A 67 5.15 6.92 10.66
C PRO A 67 3.94 7.59 11.33
N ASP A 68 3.93 8.92 11.42
CA ASP A 68 2.81 9.75 11.87
C ASP A 68 1.56 9.65 10.97
N TYR A 69 1.73 9.29 9.70
CA TYR A 69 0.60 9.02 8.81
C TYR A 69 -0.12 7.71 9.14
N LEU A 70 0.47 6.78 9.91
CA LEU A 70 -0.21 5.56 10.35
C LEU A 70 -1.40 5.89 11.25
N ASP A 71 -1.26 6.87 12.15
CA ASP A 71 -2.33 7.29 13.05
C ASP A 71 -3.55 7.85 12.30
N LEU A 72 -3.36 8.36 11.07
CA LEU A 72 -4.44 8.82 10.21
C LEU A 72 -5.21 7.68 9.55
N ILE A 73 -4.57 6.51 9.38
CA ILE A 73 -5.17 5.33 8.76
C ILE A 73 -6.16 4.66 9.74
N SER A 74 -5.82 4.56 11.03
CA SER A 74 -6.74 3.99 12.04
C SER A 74 -7.91 4.91 12.43
N LEU A 75 -7.87 6.18 12.05
CA LEU A 75 -8.92 7.15 12.38
C LEU A 75 -10.09 7.14 11.36
N ALA A 76 -9.89 6.53 10.18
CA ALA A 76 -10.86 6.42 9.09
C ALA A 76 -11.73 5.17 9.22
#